data_AF-A0A5B9EUS0-F1
#
_entry.id   AF-A0A5B9EUS0-F1
#
_cell.length_a   1.000
_cell.length_b   1.000
_cell.length_c   1.000
_cell.angle_alpha   90.00
_cell.angle_beta   90.00
_cell.angle_gamma   90.00
#
_symmetry.space_group_name_H-M   'P 1'
#
loop_
_entity.id
_entity.type
_entity.pdbx_description
1 polymer ?
#
loop_
_entity_poly.entity_id
_entity_poly.type
_entity_poly.pdbx_seq_one_letter_code
_entity_poly.pdbx_strand_id
1 'polypeptide(L)'
;MRGIPMQTGVLRVLRATAASWWRHKELRRTGQTGQAQQLERETVLRDLGYLKQAASLPNAHVICGEGGTFIYLGWTTVSSFAPIERFPLATLAVARGTPFIDIRPVTDVIAFANLPRVTRDGSDDSEPWGPGRSVSLTDYIDMVEKLGARIINDPRPRQSI
;
A
#
# COMPACT_ATOMS: atom_id res chain seq x y z
N MET A 1 28.22 -7.94 10.55
CA MET A 1 28.47 -9.04 9.58
C MET A 1 28.10 -8.54 8.18
N ARG A 2 28.80 -8.95 7.10
CA ARG A 2 28.44 -8.55 5.72
C ARG A 2 27.44 -9.56 5.14
N GLY A 3 26.15 -9.29 5.27
CA GLY A 3 25.09 -10.11 4.66
C GLY A 3 24.84 -9.73 3.20
N ILE A 4 24.60 -10.71 2.33
CA ILE A 4 24.01 -10.47 1.00
C ILE A 4 22.62 -9.84 1.23
N PRO A 5 22.34 -8.63 0.70
CA PRO A 5 21.28 -7.80 1.26
C PRO A 5 19.87 -8.33 0.94
N MET A 6 18.99 -8.21 1.94
CA MET A 6 17.54 -8.49 1.88
C MET A 6 16.83 -7.77 0.70
N GLN A 7 17.39 -6.66 0.23
CA GLN A 7 17.01 -5.96 -1.00
C GLN A 7 16.93 -6.90 -2.23
N THR A 8 17.73 -7.96 -2.27
CA THR A 8 17.71 -8.97 -3.33
C THR A 8 16.35 -9.66 -3.47
N GLY A 9 15.65 -9.91 -2.35
CA GLY A 9 14.31 -10.51 -2.36
C GLY A 9 13.28 -9.56 -2.97
N VAL A 10 13.25 -8.31 -2.50
CA VAL A 10 12.39 -7.24 -3.02
C VAL A 10 12.62 -7.05 -4.53
N LEU A 11 13.87 -6.92 -4.95
CA LEU A 11 14.24 -6.74 -6.36
C LEU A 11 13.86 -7.95 -7.22
N ARG A 12 13.93 -9.19 -6.70
CA ARG A 12 13.49 -10.39 -7.42
C ARG A 12 11.98 -10.36 -7.67
N VAL A 13 11.18 -10.05 -6.64
CA VAL A 13 9.72 -9.98 -6.74
C VAL A 13 9.28 -8.85 -7.68
N LEU A 14 9.87 -7.65 -7.56
CA LEU A 14 9.55 -6.53 -8.46
C LEU A 14 9.93 -6.83 -9.92
N ARG A 15 11.10 -7.43 -10.19
CA ARG A 15 11.51 -7.82 -11.56
C ARG A 15 10.59 -8.90 -12.15
N ALA A 16 10.24 -9.91 -11.35
CA ALA A 16 9.30 -10.95 -11.79
C ALA A 16 7.89 -10.39 -12.06
N THR A 17 7.45 -9.43 -11.24
CA THR A 17 6.18 -8.71 -11.43
C THR A 17 6.23 -7.87 -12.70
N ALA A 18 7.28 -7.07 -12.91
CA ALA A 18 7.44 -6.26 -14.10
C ALA A 18 7.45 -7.12 -15.39
N ALA A 19 8.21 -8.21 -15.41
CA ALA A 19 8.26 -9.14 -16.56
C ALA A 19 6.97 -9.96 -16.74
N SER A 20 6.05 -9.98 -15.76
CA SER A 20 4.76 -10.68 -15.90
C SER A 20 3.70 -9.87 -16.65
N TRP A 21 3.86 -8.53 -16.75
CA TRP A 21 2.91 -7.63 -17.38
C TRP A 21 2.76 -7.93 -18.88
N TRP A 22 1.51 -7.95 -19.36
CA TRP A 22 1.17 -8.32 -20.75
C TRP A 22 1.95 -7.50 -21.79
N ARG A 23 2.04 -6.17 -21.60
CA ARG A 23 2.79 -5.28 -22.51
C ARG A 23 4.28 -5.65 -22.62
N HIS A 24 4.93 -6.02 -21.52
CA HIS A 24 6.35 -6.38 -21.52
C HIS A 24 6.58 -7.77 -22.13
N LYS A 25 5.67 -8.71 -21.85
CA LYS A 25 5.62 -10.02 -22.55
C LYS A 25 5.45 -9.86 -24.05
N GLU A 26 4.55 -8.98 -24.50
CA GLU A 26 4.27 -8.77 -25.92
C GLU A 26 5.45 -8.11 -26.65
N LEU A 27 6.13 -7.16 -26.02
CA LEU A 27 7.39 -6.60 -26.53
C LEU A 27 8.50 -7.67 -26.63
N ARG A 28 8.61 -8.58 -25.65
CA ARG A 28 9.53 -9.75 -25.77
C ARG A 28 9.12 -10.69 -26.90
N ARG A 29 7.82 -11.00 -27.03
CA ARG A 29 7.26 -11.89 -28.08
C ARG A 29 7.50 -11.34 -29.49
N THR A 30 7.48 -10.02 -29.64
CA THR A 30 7.74 -9.31 -30.92
C THR A 30 9.22 -8.96 -31.13
N GLY A 31 10.14 -9.49 -30.31
CA GLY A 31 11.58 -9.29 -30.43
C GLY A 31 12.11 -7.94 -29.91
N GLN A 32 11.24 -7.03 -29.47
CA GLN A 32 11.53 -5.69 -28.96
C GLN A 32 12.12 -5.71 -27.52
N THR A 33 13.10 -6.59 -27.31
CA THR A 33 13.65 -6.96 -26.00
C THR A 33 14.28 -5.78 -25.27
N GLY A 34 14.93 -4.85 -25.99
CA GLY A 34 15.48 -3.63 -25.38
C GLY A 34 14.41 -2.73 -24.76
N GLN A 35 13.30 -2.52 -25.48
CA GLN A 35 12.17 -1.73 -24.98
C GLN A 35 11.44 -2.44 -23.83
N ALA A 36 11.32 -3.77 -23.88
CA ALA A 36 10.80 -4.55 -22.75
C ALA A 36 11.67 -4.38 -21.49
N GLN A 37 13.01 -4.51 -21.63
CA GLN A 37 13.94 -4.31 -20.51
C GLN A 37 13.91 -2.88 -19.95
N GLN A 38 13.73 -1.87 -20.79
CA GLN A 38 13.57 -0.48 -20.35
C GLN A 38 12.29 -0.30 -19.51
N LEU A 39 11.13 -0.69 -20.04
CA LEU A 39 9.85 -0.53 -19.33
C LEU A 39 9.77 -1.40 -18.06
N GLU A 40 10.40 -2.58 -18.06
CA GLU A 40 10.59 -3.39 -16.86
C GLU A 40 11.45 -2.68 -15.82
N ARG A 41 12.55 -2.03 -16.22
CA ARG A 41 13.42 -1.24 -15.34
C ARG A 41 12.70 -0.03 -14.77
N GLU A 42 11.97 0.72 -15.60
CA GLU A 42 11.16 1.87 -15.19
C GLU A 42 10.08 1.48 -14.19
N THR A 43 9.37 0.37 -14.45
CA THR A 43 8.41 -0.26 -13.52
C THR A 43 9.06 -0.58 -12.18
N VAL A 44 10.20 -1.29 -12.17
CA VAL A 44 10.93 -1.62 -10.93
C VAL A 44 11.40 -0.37 -10.19
N LEU A 45 11.88 0.67 -10.88
CA LEU A 45 12.35 1.91 -10.25
C LEU A 45 11.20 2.71 -9.63
N ARG A 46 10.05 2.81 -10.31
CA ARG A 46 8.82 3.42 -9.78
C ARG A 46 8.33 2.69 -8.55
N ASP A 47 8.25 1.36 -8.62
CA ASP A 47 7.72 0.52 -7.54
C ASP A 47 8.67 0.50 -6.32
N LEU A 48 9.99 0.58 -6.53
CA LEU A 48 10.96 0.88 -5.46
C LEU A 48 10.77 2.28 -4.86
N GLY A 49 10.33 3.26 -5.65
CA GLY A 49 9.95 4.60 -5.18
C GLY A 49 8.75 4.55 -4.22
N TYR A 50 7.69 3.83 -4.59
CA TYR A 50 6.54 3.60 -3.71
C TYR A 50 6.93 2.86 -2.42
N LEU A 51 7.78 1.84 -2.49
CA LEU A 51 8.29 1.15 -1.29
C LEU A 51 9.18 2.04 -0.40
N LYS A 52 9.82 3.08 -0.94
CA LYS A 52 10.53 4.08 -0.11
C LYS A 52 9.52 4.99 0.61
N GLN A 53 8.56 5.55 -0.13
CA GLN A 53 7.49 6.40 0.44
C GLN A 53 6.72 5.66 1.54
N ALA A 54 6.34 4.40 1.30
CA ALA A 54 5.63 3.53 2.24
C ALA A 54 6.40 3.23 3.55
N ALA A 55 7.68 3.58 3.62
CA ALA A 55 8.56 3.39 4.78
C ALA A 55 9.13 4.72 5.31
N SER A 56 8.71 5.86 4.77
CA SER A 56 9.13 7.21 5.23
C SER A 56 7.96 8.12 5.62
N LEU A 57 6.75 7.83 5.14
CA LEU A 57 5.54 8.59 5.43
C LEU A 57 4.81 7.97 6.64
N PRO A 58 4.55 8.72 7.73
CA PRO A 58 3.94 8.17 8.96
C PRO A 58 2.46 7.79 8.78
N ASN A 59 1.81 8.35 7.76
CA ASN A 59 0.43 8.09 7.36
C ASN A 59 0.30 7.03 6.25
N ALA A 60 1.40 6.44 5.76
CA ALA A 60 1.33 5.42 4.73
C ALA A 60 0.74 4.12 5.27
N HIS A 61 -0.22 3.55 4.54
CA HIS A 61 -0.94 2.35 4.96
C HIS A 61 -1.47 1.58 3.74
N VAL A 62 -1.85 0.32 3.95
CA VAL A 62 -2.46 -0.54 2.95
C VAL A 62 -3.85 -0.94 3.41
N ILE A 63 -4.87 -0.82 2.55
CA ILE A 63 -6.22 -1.32 2.79
C ILE A 63 -6.51 -2.47 1.81
N CYS A 64 -7.11 -3.56 2.28
CA CYS A 64 -7.65 -4.64 1.42
C CYS A 64 -9.12 -4.90 1.76
N GLY A 65 -9.97 -4.90 0.74
CA GLY A 65 -11.39 -5.23 0.83
C GLY A 65 -11.89 -5.87 -0.48
N GLU A 66 -13.19 -6.03 -0.62
CA GLU A 66 -13.80 -6.61 -1.84
C GLU A 66 -13.55 -5.76 -3.10
N GLY A 67 -13.34 -4.44 -2.94
CA GLY A 67 -12.90 -3.55 -4.02
C GLY A 67 -11.43 -3.74 -4.45
N GLY A 68 -10.68 -4.64 -3.84
CA GLY A 68 -9.25 -4.87 -4.08
C GLY A 68 -8.34 -4.30 -3.00
N THR A 69 -7.07 -4.12 -3.35
CA THR A 69 -6.00 -3.69 -2.43
C THR A 69 -5.42 -2.35 -2.86
N PHE A 70 -5.26 -1.44 -1.89
CA PHE A 70 -4.89 -0.04 -2.08
C PHE A 70 -3.74 0.32 -1.15
N ILE A 71 -2.68 0.94 -1.68
CA ILE A 71 -1.57 1.52 -0.92
C ILE A 71 -1.74 3.03 -0.92
N TYR A 72 -1.82 3.64 0.26
CA TYR A 72 -1.92 5.08 0.43
C TYR A 72 -0.55 5.62 0.85
N LEU A 73 -0.07 6.64 0.14
CA LEU A 73 1.25 7.26 0.26
C LEU A 73 1.08 8.78 0.39
N GLY A 74 0.20 9.20 1.30
CA GLY A 74 -0.25 10.59 1.43
C GLY A 74 -0.91 11.08 0.15
N TRP A 75 -0.21 11.91 -0.62
CA TRP A 75 -0.68 12.47 -1.89
C TRP A 75 -0.68 11.49 -3.09
N THR A 76 -0.44 10.19 -2.92
CA THR A 76 -0.56 9.17 -3.99
C THR A 76 -1.26 7.91 -3.49
N THR A 77 -2.18 7.35 -4.28
CA THR A 77 -2.76 6.02 -4.05
C THR A 77 -2.35 5.08 -5.17
N VAL A 78 -1.88 3.87 -4.83
CA VAL A 78 -1.51 2.81 -5.79
C VAL A 78 -2.42 1.61 -5.55
N SER A 79 -3.25 1.25 -6.52
CA SER A 79 -4.33 0.26 -6.35
C SER A 79 -4.22 -0.95 -7.28
N SER A 80 -4.88 -2.04 -6.90
CA SER A 80 -5.10 -3.22 -7.72
C SER A 80 -6.43 -3.88 -7.37
N PHE A 81 -7.23 -4.26 -8.37
CA PHE A 81 -8.48 -5.02 -8.21
C PHE A 81 -8.20 -6.51 -7.90
N ALA A 82 -7.33 -6.75 -6.92
CA ALA A 82 -6.88 -8.07 -6.51
C ALA A 82 -6.64 -8.09 -4.98
N PRO A 83 -6.83 -9.25 -4.32
CA PRO A 83 -6.41 -9.46 -2.94
C PRO A 83 -4.90 -9.21 -2.73
N ILE A 84 -4.49 -8.87 -1.51
CA ILE A 84 -3.12 -8.45 -1.18
C ILE A 84 -2.06 -9.49 -1.58
N GLU A 85 -2.39 -10.78 -1.48
CA GLU A 85 -1.56 -11.93 -1.85
C GLU A 85 -1.27 -11.96 -3.38
N ARG A 86 -2.10 -11.28 -4.17
CA ARG A 86 -1.96 -11.10 -5.62
C ARG A 86 -1.51 -9.69 -6.02
N PHE A 87 -1.25 -8.79 -5.06
CA PHE A 87 -0.66 -7.47 -5.30
C PHE A 87 0.74 -7.38 -4.66
N PRO A 88 1.82 -7.78 -5.38
CA PRO A 88 3.14 -7.95 -4.79
C PRO A 88 3.71 -6.67 -4.17
N LEU A 89 3.36 -5.49 -4.70
CA LEU A 89 3.79 -4.21 -4.15
C LEU A 89 3.23 -3.96 -2.75
N ALA A 90 1.93 -4.24 -2.53
CA ALA A 90 1.30 -4.11 -1.23
C ALA A 90 1.84 -5.17 -0.25
N THR A 91 1.96 -6.43 -0.67
CA THR A 91 2.63 -7.47 0.12
C THR A 91 4.05 -7.05 0.54
N LEU A 92 4.85 -6.45 -0.35
CA LEU A 92 6.20 -5.96 -0.04
C LEU A 92 6.24 -4.71 0.86
N ALA A 93 5.18 -3.91 0.90
CA ALA A 93 5.05 -2.80 1.84
C ALA A 93 4.73 -3.32 3.25
N VAL A 94 3.70 -4.18 3.37
CA VAL A 94 3.31 -4.80 4.64
C VAL A 94 4.42 -5.69 5.21
N ALA A 95 5.12 -6.47 4.38
CA ALA A 95 6.30 -7.24 4.80
C ALA A 95 7.50 -6.37 5.22
N ARG A 96 7.41 -5.03 5.10
CA ARG A 96 8.42 -4.06 5.55
C ARG A 96 7.92 -3.13 6.66
N GLY A 97 6.76 -3.43 7.26
CA GLY A 97 6.24 -2.71 8.42
C GLY A 97 5.23 -1.60 8.09
N THR A 98 4.83 -1.41 6.83
CA THR A 98 3.72 -0.50 6.52
C THR A 98 2.41 -1.05 7.15
N PRO A 99 1.64 -0.24 7.91
CA PRO A 99 0.34 -0.61 8.45
C PRO A 99 -0.60 -1.21 7.40
N PHE A 100 -1.33 -2.25 7.79
CA PHE A 100 -2.30 -2.95 6.95
C PHE A 100 -3.66 -3.04 7.65
N ILE A 101 -4.71 -2.72 6.91
CA ILE A 101 -6.10 -2.69 7.35
C ILE A 101 -6.90 -3.64 6.45
N ASP A 102 -7.25 -4.80 6.96
CA ASP A 102 -8.15 -5.75 6.30
C ASP A 102 -9.60 -5.38 6.64
N ILE A 103 -10.31 -4.79 5.67
CA ILE A 103 -11.72 -4.38 5.81
C ILE A 103 -12.70 -5.43 5.28
N ARG A 104 -12.23 -6.59 4.79
CA ARG A 104 -13.11 -7.70 4.37
C ARG A 104 -14.11 -8.17 5.45
N PRO A 105 -13.80 -8.10 6.77
CA PRO A 105 -14.78 -8.43 7.82
C PRO A 105 -15.78 -7.31 8.15
N VAL A 106 -15.64 -6.11 7.59
CA VAL A 106 -16.51 -4.96 7.91
C VAL A 106 -17.87 -5.13 7.23
N THR A 107 -18.92 -5.29 8.03
CA THR A 107 -20.29 -5.50 7.55
C THR A 107 -21.04 -4.18 7.33
N ASP A 108 -20.80 -3.15 8.13
CA ASP A 108 -21.40 -1.83 7.94
C ASP A 108 -20.58 -0.99 6.95
N VAL A 109 -20.80 -1.29 5.67
CA VAL A 109 -20.18 -0.59 4.54
C VAL A 109 -20.62 0.88 4.48
N ILE A 110 -21.79 1.24 5.03
CA ILE A 110 -22.29 2.62 5.04
C ILE A 110 -21.58 3.43 6.12
N ALA A 111 -21.40 2.90 7.34
CA ALA A 111 -20.57 3.53 8.35
C ALA A 111 -19.12 3.68 7.86
N PHE A 112 -18.56 2.65 7.23
CA PHE A 112 -17.21 2.69 6.66
C PHE A 112 -17.06 3.77 5.57
N ALA A 113 -18.02 3.87 4.65
CA ALA A 113 -18.00 4.88 3.58
C ALA A 113 -18.17 6.33 4.08
N ASN A 114 -18.70 6.52 5.29
CA ASN A 114 -18.84 7.82 5.95
C ASN A 114 -17.67 8.17 6.90
N LEU A 115 -16.64 7.32 7.02
CA LEU A 115 -15.46 7.63 7.82
C LEU A 115 -14.65 8.80 7.23
N PRO A 116 -13.97 9.60 8.08
CA PRO A 116 -12.98 10.57 7.63
C PRO A 116 -11.83 9.90 6.88
N ARG A 117 -11.11 10.68 6.08
CA ARG A 117 -9.88 10.23 5.40
C ARG A 117 -8.70 10.27 6.37
N VAL A 118 -7.66 9.50 6.10
CA VAL A 118 -6.36 9.70 6.76
C VAL A 118 -5.73 11.01 6.26
N THR A 119 -5.15 11.79 7.17
CA THR A 119 -4.45 13.06 6.87
C THR A 119 -3.38 12.88 5.81
N ARG A 120 -3.27 13.86 4.90
CA ARG A 120 -2.44 13.78 3.68
C ARG A 120 -0.93 13.80 3.97
N ASP A 121 -0.50 14.56 4.97
CA ASP A 121 0.91 14.71 5.38
C ASP A 121 1.16 14.37 6.87
N GLY A 122 0.14 13.86 7.59
CA GLY A 122 0.22 13.60 9.03
C GLY A 122 -0.10 14.80 9.94
N SER A 123 -0.43 15.97 9.37
CA SER A 123 -0.93 17.15 10.09
C SER A 123 -2.44 17.05 10.38
N ASP A 124 -2.88 17.44 11.57
CA ASP A 124 -4.31 17.53 11.88
C ASP A 124 -4.98 18.73 11.17
N ASP A 125 -5.83 18.44 10.18
CA ASP A 125 -6.72 19.41 9.52
C ASP A 125 -7.93 19.76 10.42
N SER A 126 -7.65 20.13 11.68
CA SER A 126 -8.68 20.42 12.69
C SER A 126 -9.33 21.80 12.49
N GLU A 127 -10.43 21.78 11.73
CA GLU A 127 -11.44 22.84 11.54
C GLU A 127 -11.20 23.90 10.44
N PRO A 128 -12.28 24.43 9.80
CA PRO A 128 -13.71 24.19 10.06
C PRO A 128 -14.43 23.31 9.01
N TRP A 129 -14.97 22.19 9.50
CA TRP A 129 -16.22 21.51 9.08
C TRP A 129 -16.67 21.55 7.60
N GLY A 130 -16.44 20.44 6.89
CA GLY A 130 -17.13 20.10 5.64
C GLY A 130 -17.07 18.59 5.34
N PRO A 131 -17.75 18.10 4.27
CA PRO A 131 -17.66 16.71 3.80
C PRO A 131 -16.29 16.43 3.17
N GLY A 132 -15.28 16.30 4.02
CA GLY A 132 -13.88 16.14 3.64
C GLY A 132 -12.93 16.09 4.84
N ARG A 133 -13.40 15.65 6.01
CA ARG A 133 -12.58 15.57 7.23
C ARG A 133 -11.40 14.62 7.05
N SER A 134 -10.23 15.06 7.52
CA SER A 134 -9.04 14.24 7.74
C SER A 134 -8.89 13.89 9.22
N VAL A 135 -8.29 12.75 9.55
CA VAL A 135 -7.85 12.36 10.91
C VAL A 135 -6.49 11.65 10.87
N SER A 136 -5.81 11.48 12.01
CA SER A 136 -4.55 10.73 12.04
C SER A 136 -4.75 9.27 11.61
N LEU A 137 -3.67 8.60 11.16
CA LEU A 137 -3.75 7.17 10.80
C LEU A 137 -4.15 6.31 12.02
N THR A 138 -3.73 6.70 13.22
CA THR A 138 -4.11 6.01 14.46
C THR A 138 -5.59 6.18 14.80
N ASP A 139 -6.17 7.37 14.63
CA ASP A 139 -7.61 7.59 14.84
C ASP A 139 -8.45 6.86 13.79
N TYR A 140 -7.99 6.84 12.53
CA TYR A 140 -8.64 6.09 11.47
C TYR A 140 -8.65 4.58 11.76
N ILE A 141 -7.51 4.04 12.24
CA ILE A 141 -7.39 2.65 12.70
C ILE A 141 -8.38 2.36 13.83
N ASP A 142 -8.44 3.24 14.83
CA ASP A 142 -9.41 3.17 15.93
C ASP A 142 -10.88 3.24 15.48
N MET A 143 -11.18 3.84 14.32
CA MET A 143 -12.53 3.89 13.75
C MET A 143 -12.87 2.62 12.95
N VAL A 144 -11.97 2.15 12.07
CA VAL A 144 -12.22 0.94 11.25
C VAL A 144 -12.21 -0.33 12.09
N GLU A 145 -11.41 -0.41 13.15
CA GLU A 145 -11.37 -1.56 14.06
C GLU A 145 -12.70 -1.72 14.82
N LYS A 146 -13.35 -0.61 15.20
CA LYS A 146 -14.71 -0.60 15.77
C LYS A 146 -15.79 -1.08 14.78
N LEU A 147 -15.53 -1.01 13.48
CA LEU A 147 -16.38 -1.60 12.43
C LEU A 147 -15.99 -3.05 12.07
N GLY A 148 -14.99 -3.64 12.75
CA GLY A 148 -14.57 -5.04 12.57
C GLY A 148 -13.34 -5.25 11.68
N ALA A 149 -12.67 -4.19 11.21
CA ALA A 149 -11.44 -4.32 10.44
C ALA A 149 -10.30 -4.95 11.27
N ARG A 150 -9.36 -5.64 10.61
CA ARG A 150 -8.21 -6.29 11.27
C ARG A 150 -6.91 -5.58 10.89
N ILE A 151 -6.06 -5.34 11.89
CA ILE A 151 -4.83 -4.57 11.74
C ILE A 151 -3.59 -5.48 11.77
N ILE A 152 -2.64 -5.25 10.86
CA ILE A 152 -1.28 -5.83 10.90
C ILE A 152 -0.27 -4.68 10.79
N ASN A 153 0.87 -4.78 11.48
CA ASN A 153 1.82 -3.68 11.69
C ASN A 153 1.12 -2.45 12.29
N ASP A 154 0.36 -2.65 13.36
CA ASP A 154 -0.33 -1.58 14.09
C ASP A 154 0.67 -0.49 14.52
N PRO A 155 0.50 0.77 14.07
CA PRO A 155 1.37 1.88 14.43
C PRO A 155 1.04 2.49 15.79
N ARG A 156 -0.08 2.12 16.43
CA ARG A 156 -0.43 2.57 17.77
C ARG A 156 0.63 2.09 18.77
N PRO A 157 0.98 2.89 19.80
CA PRO A 157 1.84 2.41 20.87
C PRO A 157 1.25 1.15 21.50
N ARG A 158 2.06 0.10 21.65
CA ARG A 158 1.62 -1.10 22.38
C ARG A 158 1.22 -0.69 23.78
N GLN A 159 -0.04 -0.89 24.14
CA GLN A 159 -0.49 -0.79 25.52
C GLN A 159 0.24 -1.86 26.32
N SER A 160 1.11 -1.45 27.23
CA SER A 160 1.69 -2.36 28.22
C SER A 160 0.58 -2.81 29.16
N ILE A 161 0.45 -4.13 29.29
CA ILE A 161 -0.43 -4.81 30.26
C ILE A 161 0.27 -4.84 31.62
#